data_AF-A0A3S3RBQ9-F1
#
_entry.id   AF-A0A3S3RBQ9-F1
#
_cell.length_a   1.000
_cell.length_b   1.000
_cell.length_c   1.000
_cell.angle_alpha   90.00
_cell.angle_beta   90.00
_cell.angle_gamma   90.00
#
_symmetry.space_group_name_H-M   'P 1'
#
loop_
_entity.id
_entity.type
_entity.pdbx_description
1 polymer ?
#
loop_
_entity_poly.entity_id
_entity_poly.type
_entity_poly.pdbx_seq_one_letter_code
_entity_poly.pdbx_strand_id
1 'polypeptide(L)'
;MHFDTSLTSAKFNQTLLVDAVGFCYVIAPVHRAVDGDLGLAKEQYKNKYWADRLLRTHCNRWGYRFNLHRLYRQLCPNPLQHHKSSDEMINELSDRMAHGEFLVFCVDNLMRSPAGNNTT
;
A
#
# COMPACT_ATOMS: atom_id res chain seq x y z
N MET A 1 -11.55 -12.05 12.08
CA MET A 1 -11.78 -10.65 11.69
C MET A 1 -10.63 -9.81 12.27
N HIS A 2 -9.52 -9.65 11.54
CA HIS A 2 -8.37 -8.81 11.95
C HIS A 2 -7.93 -7.79 10.87
N PHE A 3 -8.57 -7.79 9.69
CA PHE A 3 -8.38 -6.81 8.62
C PHE A 3 -8.49 -5.34 9.08
N ASP A 4 -9.24 -5.07 10.15
CA ASP A 4 -9.50 -3.71 10.64
C ASP A 4 -8.24 -2.98 11.13
N THR A 5 -7.25 -3.64 11.75
CA THR A 5 -6.09 -2.94 12.31
C THR A 5 -5.10 -2.47 11.23
N SER A 6 -4.84 -3.30 10.22
CA SER A 6 -3.89 -2.97 9.15
C SER A 6 -4.46 -1.90 8.21
N LEU A 7 -5.74 -2.01 7.83
CA LEU A 7 -6.41 -1.01 7.01
C LEU A 7 -6.58 0.31 7.75
N THR A 8 -7.03 0.28 9.01
CA THR A 8 -7.21 1.49 9.82
C THR A 8 -5.88 2.20 10.07
N SER A 9 -4.82 1.43 10.35
CA SER A 9 -3.46 1.98 10.50
C SER A 9 -2.97 2.61 9.19
N ALA A 10 -3.16 1.95 8.05
CA ALA A 10 -2.75 2.49 6.75
C ALA A 10 -3.52 3.76 6.38
N LYS A 11 -4.82 3.84 6.68
CA LYS A 11 -5.63 5.06 6.51
C LYS A 11 -5.14 6.18 7.41
N PHE A 12 -4.97 5.91 8.70
CA PHE A 12 -4.52 6.90 9.68
C PHE A 12 -3.13 7.46 9.33
N ASN A 13 -2.22 6.59 8.90
CA ASN A 13 -0.86 6.96 8.54
C ASN A 13 -0.73 7.54 7.11
N GLN A 14 -1.82 7.58 6.32
CA GLN A 14 -1.80 8.00 4.92
C GLN A 14 -0.87 7.12 4.04
N THR A 15 -0.79 5.83 4.34
CA THR A 15 0.04 4.85 3.62
C THR A 15 -0.79 3.84 2.81
N LEU A 16 -2.12 3.95 2.85
CA LEU A 16 -3.03 3.20 1.99
C LEU A 16 -2.89 3.68 0.53
N LEU A 17 -2.50 2.77 -0.35
CA LEU A 17 -2.51 2.99 -1.80
C LEU A 17 -3.89 2.66 -2.35
N VAL A 18 -4.41 3.51 -3.23
CA VAL A 18 -5.62 3.24 -3.98
C VAL A 18 -5.27 3.36 -5.46
N ASP A 19 -5.58 2.36 -6.27
CA ASP A 19 -5.33 2.45 -7.71
C ASP A 19 -6.44 3.24 -8.44
N ALA A 20 -6.32 3.35 -9.76
CA ALA A 20 -7.31 4.04 -10.59
C ALA A 20 -8.71 3.37 -10.59
N VAL A 21 -8.77 2.05 -10.33
CA VAL A 21 -10.01 1.25 -10.35
C VAL A 21 -10.68 1.23 -8.96
N GLY A 22 -9.97 1.66 -7.92
CA GLY A 22 -10.46 1.72 -6.54
C GLY A 22 -10.03 0.53 -5.68
N PHE A 23 -9.10 -0.30 -6.13
CA PHE A 23 -8.50 -1.32 -5.28
C PHE A 23 -7.55 -0.69 -4.26
N CYS A 24 -7.67 -1.15 -3.01
CA CYS A 24 -6.87 -0.68 -1.90
C CYS A 24 -5.71 -1.65 -1.62
N TYR A 25 -4.52 -1.09 -1.43
CA TYR A 25 -3.31 -1.85 -1.18
C TYR A 25 -2.58 -1.35 0.07
N VAL A 26 -2.15 -2.31 0.89
CA VAL A 26 -1.27 -2.09 2.03
C VAL A 26 0.08 -2.74 1.73
N ILE A 27 1.15 -2.00 1.95
CA ILE A 27 2.52 -2.50 1.84
C ILE A 27 3.07 -2.67 3.25
N ALA A 28 3.52 -3.88 3.57
CA ALA A 28 4.05 -4.21 4.88
C ALA A 28 5.36 -5.03 4.79
N PRO A 29 6.26 -4.93 5.77
CA PRO A 29 7.39 -5.85 5.90
C PRO A 29 6.92 -7.30 6.07
N VAL A 30 7.72 -8.27 5.63
CA VAL A 30 7.42 -9.72 5.78
C VAL A 30 7.07 -10.10 7.22
N HIS A 31 7.78 -9.55 8.20
CA HIS A 31 7.55 -9.82 9.63
C HIS A 31 6.27 -9.17 10.20
N ARG A 32 5.55 -8.37 9.41
CA ARG A 32 4.26 -7.75 9.77
C ARG A 32 3.18 -8.08 8.72
N ALA A 33 3.25 -9.27 8.12
CA ALA A 33 2.22 -9.74 7.20
C ALA A 33 0.82 -9.53 7.79
N VAL A 34 -0.11 -9.03 6.97
CA VAL A 34 -1.49 -8.79 7.39
C VAL A 34 -2.11 -10.13 7.79
N ASP A 35 -2.65 -10.20 9.01
CA ASP A 35 -3.22 -11.41 9.63
C ASP A 35 -2.25 -12.60 9.79
N GLY A 36 -0.94 -12.39 9.59
CA GLY A 36 0.09 -13.43 9.68
C GLY A 36 0.12 -14.41 8.50
N ASP A 37 -0.77 -14.25 7.51
CA ASP A 37 -0.85 -15.11 6.33
C ASP A 37 -0.11 -14.49 5.14
N LEU A 38 1.07 -15.04 4.85
CA LEU A 38 1.88 -14.66 3.68
C LEU A 38 1.19 -15.03 2.37
N GLY A 39 0.29 -16.02 2.36
CA GLY A 39 -0.44 -16.48 1.18
C GLY A 39 -1.42 -15.45 0.62
N LEU A 40 -1.79 -14.43 1.41
CA LEU A 40 -2.62 -13.31 0.96
C LEU A 40 -1.83 -12.25 0.19
N ALA A 41 -0.50 -12.33 0.19
CA ALA A 41 0.35 -11.41 -0.53
C ALA A 41 0.15 -11.55 -2.04
N LYS A 42 0.04 -10.42 -2.72
CA LYS A 42 -0.11 -10.35 -4.17
C LYS A 42 1.25 -10.55 -4.83
N GLU A 43 1.54 -11.80 -5.19
CA GLU A 43 2.80 -12.25 -5.82
C GLU A 43 3.20 -11.42 -7.05
N GLN A 44 2.23 -10.86 -7.79
CA GLN A 44 2.51 -10.00 -8.95
C GLN A 44 3.44 -8.82 -8.63
N TYR A 45 3.44 -8.33 -7.40
CA TYR A 45 4.28 -7.20 -6.97
C TYR A 45 5.68 -7.62 -6.51
N LYS A 46 6.01 -8.91 -6.55
CA LYS A 46 7.42 -9.37 -6.55
C LYS A 46 8.11 -9.12 -7.90
N ASN A 47 7.40 -8.54 -8.86
CA ASN A 47 7.98 -7.98 -10.06
C ASN A 47 8.16 -6.47 -9.91
N LYS A 48 9.40 -5.98 -10.07
CA LYS A 48 9.76 -4.57 -9.94
C LYS A 48 8.89 -3.64 -10.79
N TYR A 49 8.59 -4.03 -12.03
CA TYR A 49 7.77 -3.21 -12.94
C TYR A 49 6.36 -2.99 -12.36
N TRP A 50 5.72 -4.05 -11.86
CA TRP A 50 4.40 -3.94 -11.26
C TRP A 50 4.41 -3.18 -9.92
N ALA A 51 5.47 -3.34 -9.13
CA ALA A 51 5.67 -2.60 -7.88
C ALA A 51 5.86 -1.10 -8.12
N ASP A 52 6.76 -0.72 -9.04
CA ASP A 52 6.98 0.67 -9.43
C ASP A 52 5.68 1.30 -9.98
N ARG A 53 4.99 0.58 -10.87
CA ARG A 53 3.70 1.04 -11.41
C ARG A 53 2.69 1.30 -10.30
N LEU A 54 2.52 0.38 -9.33
CA LEU A 54 1.60 0.56 -8.21
C LEU A 54 1.89 1.83 -7.42
N LEU A 55 3.16 2.10 -7.10
CA LEU A 55 3.57 3.27 -6.34
C LEU A 55 3.35 4.57 -7.11
N ARG A 56 3.48 4.55 -8.44
CA ARG A 56 3.29 5.71 -9.32
C ARG A 56 1.83 5.99 -9.67
N THR A 57 1.03 4.96 -9.90
CA THR A 57 -0.34 5.10 -10.43
C THR A 57 -1.41 5.15 -9.36
N HIS A 58 -1.09 5.68 -8.18
CA HIS A 58 -2.05 5.84 -7.09
C HIS A 58 -3.02 7.00 -7.37
N CYS A 59 -4.28 6.83 -6.96
CA CYS A 59 -5.37 7.76 -7.20
C CYS A 59 -5.84 8.40 -5.89
N ASN A 60 -5.52 9.68 -5.71
CA ASN A 60 -5.97 10.46 -4.56
C ASN A 60 -7.45 10.90 -4.64
N ARG A 61 -8.17 10.56 -5.72
CA ARG A 61 -9.57 10.97 -5.93
C ARG A 61 -10.57 10.20 -5.07
N TRP A 62 -10.16 9.07 -4.50
CA TRP A 62 -10.99 8.21 -3.63
C TRP A 62 -11.04 8.69 -2.17
N GLY A 63 -10.78 9.98 -1.89
CA GLY A 63 -10.84 10.53 -0.54
C GLY A 63 -9.69 10.14 0.41
N TYR A 64 -8.78 9.26 -0.03
CA TYR A 64 -7.55 8.94 0.67
C TYR A 64 -6.37 9.61 -0.04
N ARG A 65 -5.59 10.40 0.71
CA ARG A 65 -4.35 11.00 0.20
C ARG A 65 -3.19 10.09 0.56
N PHE A 66 -2.65 9.38 -0.44
CA PHE A 66 -1.44 8.59 -0.25
C PHE A 66 -0.23 9.51 -0.03
N ASN A 67 0.65 9.13 0.89
CA ASN A 67 1.87 9.85 1.21
C ASN A 67 3.09 8.91 1.14
N LEU A 68 3.79 8.97 0.01
CA LEU A 68 5.00 8.19 -0.25
C LEU A 68 6.07 8.37 0.84
N HIS A 69 6.27 9.60 1.32
CA HIS A 69 7.30 9.88 2.33
C HIS A 69 6.98 9.26 3.69
N ARG A 70 5.68 9.13 4.04
CA ARG A 70 5.26 8.45 5.26
C ARG A 70 5.41 6.94 5.11
N LEU A 71 5.02 6.39 3.97
CA LEU A 71 5.22 4.97 3.67
C LEU A 71 6.71 4.62 3.74
N TYR A 72 7.55 5.40 3.07
CA TYR A 72 8.98 5.19 3.05
C TYR A 72 9.59 5.25 4.46
N ARG A 73 9.20 6.23 5.29
CA ARG A 73 9.62 6.31 6.70
C ARG A 73 9.20 5.12 7.55
N GLN A 74 8.01 4.60 7.31
CA GLN A 74 7.49 3.46 8.04
C GLN A 74 8.24 2.16 7.69
N LEU A 75 8.61 2.00 6.42
CA LEU A 75 9.21 0.76 5.91
C LEU A 75 10.75 0.75 5.98
N CYS A 76 11.39 1.92 5.84
CA CYS A 76 12.83 2.06 5.76
C CYS A 76 13.36 3.02 6.85
N PRO A 77 13.29 2.70 8.15
CA PRO A 77 13.72 3.59 9.24
C PRO A 77 15.26 3.76 9.29
N ASN A 78 15.82 4.58 8.40
CA ASN A 78 17.24 4.97 8.38
C ASN A 78 17.39 6.49 8.67
N PRO A 79 18.40 6.95 9.43
CA PRO A 79 18.64 8.38 9.65
C PRO A 79 18.88 9.21 8.36
N LEU A 80 19.32 8.62 7.24
CA LEU A 80 19.64 9.34 6.00
C LEU A 80 18.44 9.57 5.04
N GLN A 81 17.21 9.33 5.49
CA GLN A 81 16.03 9.35 4.62
C GLN A 81 15.64 10.74 4.07
N HIS A 82 16.14 11.82 4.67
CA HIS A 82 15.68 13.18 4.38
C HIS A 82 16.15 13.76 3.03
N HIS A 83 17.05 13.06 2.31
CA HIS A 83 17.66 13.57 1.08
C HIS A 83 17.19 12.88 -0.20
N LYS A 84 16.34 11.85 -0.11
CA LYS A 84 15.91 11.10 -1.29
C LYS A 84 14.79 11.81 -2.03
N SER A 85 14.88 11.83 -3.35
CA SER A 85 13.80 12.21 -4.24
C SER A 85 12.68 11.16 -4.22
N SER A 86 11.50 11.53 -4.72
CA SER A 86 10.37 10.59 -4.82
C SER A 86 10.69 9.40 -5.74
N ASP A 87 11.45 9.62 -6.81
CA ASP A 87 11.87 8.55 -7.72
C ASP A 87 12.85 7.58 -7.07
N GLU A 88 13.79 8.07 -6.27
CA GLU A 88 14.71 7.20 -5.50
C GLU A 88 13.95 6.38 -4.46
N MET A 89 12.98 6.99 -3.77
CA MET A 89 12.12 6.26 -2.83
C MET A 89 11.31 5.17 -3.53
N ILE A 90 10.69 5.48 -4.67
CA ILE A 90 9.91 4.51 -5.45
C ILE A 90 10.82 3.38 -5.96
N ASN A 91 12.00 3.71 -6.52
CA ASN A 91 12.92 2.71 -7.03
C ASN A 91 13.34 1.74 -5.90
N GLU A 92 13.75 2.26 -4.74
CA GLU A 92 14.14 1.42 -3.62
C GLU A 92 12.99 0.57 -3.07
N LEU A 93 11.79 1.16 -2.90
CA LEU A 93 10.62 0.40 -2.46
C LEU A 93 10.27 -0.71 -3.45
N SER A 94 10.29 -0.41 -4.75
CA SER A 94 10.00 -1.38 -5.81
C SER A 94 11.04 -2.52 -5.87
N ASP A 95 12.32 -2.19 -5.66
CA ASP A 95 13.39 -3.19 -5.56
C ASP A 95 13.16 -4.10 -4.35
N ARG A 96 12.89 -3.54 -3.17
CA ARG A 96 12.65 -4.32 -1.95
C ARG A 96 11.38 -5.18 -2.02
N MET A 97 10.33 -4.68 -2.68
CA MET A 97 9.13 -5.48 -2.99
C MET A 97 9.47 -6.64 -3.92
N ALA A 98 10.29 -6.40 -4.95
CA ALA A 98 10.72 -7.43 -5.90
C ALA A 98 11.56 -8.54 -5.23
N HIS A 99 12.42 -8.17 -4.28
CA HIS A 99 13.19 -9.11 -3.48
C HIS A 99 12.36 -9.80 -2.37
N GLY A 100 11.10 -9.42 -2.21
CA GLY A 100 10.21 -9.98 -1.21
C GLY A 100 10.44 -9.48 0.22
N GLU A 101 11.19 -8.39 0.43
CA GLU A 101 11.32 -7.75 1.75
C GLU A 101 10.01 -7.08 2.18
N PHE A 102 9.26 -6.58 1.21
CA PHE A 102 7.96 -5.97 1.39
C PHE A 102 6.89 -6.75 0.63
N LEU A 103 5.78 -7.00 1.32
CA LEU A 103 4.61 -7.69 0.80
C LEU A 103 3.50 -6.69 0.53
N VAL A 104 2.73 -6.97 -0.52
CA VAL A 104 1.60 -6.15 -0.92
C VAL A 104 0.32 -6.94 -0.70
N PHE A 105 -0.59 -6.38 0.06
CA PHE A 105 -1.89 -6.98 0.34
C PHE A 105 -2.97 -6.13 -0.28
N CYS A 106 -3.86 -6.77 -1.03
CA CYS A 106 -5.11 -6.12 -1.45
C CYS A 106 -6.08 -6.22 -0.29
N VAL A 107 -6.58 -5.09 0.19
CA VAL A 107 -7.51 -5.00 1.31
C VAL A 107 -8.85 -4.48 0.80
N ASP A 108 -9.94 -4.92 1.44
CA ASP A 108 -11.28 -4.48 1.02
C ASP A 108 -11.40 -2.97 1.17
N ASN A 109 -11.81 -2.31 0.08
CA ASN A 109 -12.09 -0.90 0.08
C ASN A 109 -13.43 -0.68 0.80
N LEU A 110 -13.39 -0.29 2.08
CA LEU A 110 -14.57 0.08 2.87
C LEU A 110 -15.35 1.30 2.31
N MET A 111 -14.94 1.86 1.17
CA MET A 111 -15.83 2.70 0.38
C MET A 111 -17.00 1.83 -0.10
N ARG A 112 -18.06 1.73 0.72
CA ARG A 112 -19.40 1.46 0.21
C ARG A 112 -19.54 2.30 -1.06
N SER A 113 -19.79 1.63 -2.18
CA SER A 113 -20.30 2.30 -3.36
C SER A 113 -21.42 3.26 -2.92
N PRO A 114 -21.50 4.50 -3.44
CA PRO A 114 -22.66 5.35 -3.17
C PRO A 114 -23.98 4.74 -3.69
N ALA A 115 -23.96 3.59 -4.37
CA ALA A 115 -25.16 2.88 -4.80
C ALA A 115 -25.52 1.79 -3.79
N GLY A 116 -26.28 2.18 -2.77
CA GLY A 116 -26.86 1.28 -1.77
C GLY A 116 -28.24 1.74 -1.34
N ASN A 117 -29.05 2.24 -2.28
CA ASN A 117 -30.43 2.66 -2.04
C ASN A 117 -31.37 1.69 -2.75
N ASN A 118 -31.31 0.39 -2.40
CA ASN A 118 -32.40 -0.52 -2.73
C ASN A 118 -33.51 -0.27 -1.70
N THR A 119 -34.43 0.63 -2.03
CA THR A 119 -35.76 0.69 -1.40
C THR A 119 -36.78 1.07 -2.46
N THR A 120 -37.31 0.08 -3.18
CA THR A 120 -38.76 -0.11 -3.39
C THR A 120 -39.00 -1.58 -3.68
#